data_AF-A0A2Z5JZP7-F1
#
_entry.id   AF-A0A2Z5JZP7-F1
#
_cell.length_a   1.000
_cell.length_b   1.000
_cell.length_c   1.000
_cell.angle_alpha   90.00
_cell.angle_beta   90.00
_cell.angle_gamma   90.00
#
_symmetry.space_group_name_H-M   'P 1'
#
loop_
_entity.id
_entity.type
_entity.pdbx_description
1 polymer ?
#
loop_
_entity_poly.entity_id
_entity_poly.type
_entity_poly.pdbx_seq_one_letter_code
_entity_poly.pdbx_strand_id
1 'polypeptide(L)'
;MRLRLPAERPTEPPTGYKIAHPVLSQDGTRAGFTGVSLGGALPYGVVADASCVYGLRHRVPHRRCDCGFHCVHDRAAAEALLCADDHRAAVLLEVSVLGAYIRFERGFRYARQRVRVVTVGACACGAGAGALVDAGWGRVGWRALAPCCGGCLRGRASLSPAGFARLAGDGVRVVTGGGRAPAGPGGVTVPGGVTGAGGVTGVEAAEGMGVPELVAEAALLQARLDWFQVQLARLRERGSGGASRG
;
A
#
# COMPACT_ATOMS: atom_id res chain seq x y z
N MET A 1 7.84 -19.36 34.46
CA MET A 1 6.65 -19.88 33.74
C MET A 1 6.24 -18.86 32.67
N ARG A 2 6.27 -19.18 31.38
CA ARG A 2 5.67 -18.30 30.35
C ARG A 2 4.18 -18.62 30.28
N LEU A 3 3.34 -17.79 30.87
CA LEU A 3 1.88 -17.85 30.73
C LEU A 3 1.54 -17.78 29.23
N ARG A 4 1.04 -18.89 28.68
CA ARG A 4 0.40 -18.86 27.36
C ARG A 4 -0.97 -18.24 27.57
N LEU A 5 -1.19 -17.09 26.92
CA LEU A 5 -2.54 -16.55 26.79
C LEU A 5 -3.43 -17.59 26.09
N PRO A 6 -4.74 -17.66 26.43
CA PRO A 6 -5.69 -18.54 25.76
C PRO A 6 -5.69 -18.32 24.24
N ALA A 7 -5.93 -19.40 23.50
CA ALA A 7 -6.11 -19.31 22.06
C ALA A 7 -7.49 -18.70 21.75
N GLU A 8 -7.51 -17.59 21.03
CA GLU A 8 -8.74 -16.96 20.54
C GLU A 8 -9.32 -17.82 19.40
N ARG A 9 -10.64 -18.08 19.45
CA ARG A 9 -11.40 -18.79 18.41
C ARG A 9 -12.73 -18.07 18.19
N PRO A 10 -12.73 -16.92 17.49
CA PRO A 10 -13.95 -16.16 17.28
C PRO A 10 -14.91 -16.95 16.39
N THR A 11 -16.21 -16.79 16.63
CA THR A 11 -17.28 -17.44 15.85
C THR A 11 -17.34 -16.90 14.42
N GLU A 12 -16.98 -15.64 14.23
CA GLU A 12 -16.85 -14.99 12.94
C GLU A 12 -15.40 -14.56 12.69
N PRO A 13 -14.91 -14.61 11.45
CA PRO A 13 -13.59 -14.08 11.11
C PRO A 13 -13.47 -12.60 11.50
N PRO A 14 -12.40 -12.17 12.18
CA PRO A 14 -12.18 -10.76 12.44
C PRO A 14 -12.10 -9.94 11.14
N THR A 15 -12.63 -8.73 11.16
CA THR A 15 -12.46 -7.76 10.09
C THR A 15 -11.20 -6.94 10.33
N GLY A 16 -10.47 -6.63 9.26
CA GLY A 16 -9.37 -5.68 9.27
C GLY A 16 -9.33 -4.81 8.03
N TYR A 17 -8.46 -3.81 8.06
CA TYR A 17 -8.28 -2.84 6.99
C TYR A 17 -6.81 -2.71 6.62
N LYS A 18 -6.52 -2.57 5.32
CA LYS A 18 -5.17 -2.34 4.83
C LYS A 18 -5.19 -1.63 3.48
N ILE A 19 -4.03 -1.16 3.03
CA ILE A 19 -3.87 -0.62 1.68
C ILE A 19 -3.06 -1.57 0.80
N ALA A 20 -3.36 -1.56 -0.50
CA ALA A 20 -2.64 -2.34 -1.49
C ALA A 20 -2.74 -1.67 -2.86
N HIS A 21 -1.80 -1.94 -3.76
CA HIS A 21 -1.92 -1.47 -5.13
C HIS A 21 -2.75 -2.47 -5.94
N PRO A 22 -3.82 -2.02 -6.63
CA PRO A 22 -4.56 -2.87 -7.55
C PRO A 22 -3.67 -3.22 -8.76
N VAL A 23 -3.73 -4.46 -9.22
CA VAL A 23 -2.93 -4.92 -10.37
C VAL A 23 -3.79 -5.68 -11.36
N LEU A 24 -3.34 -5.71 -12.62
CA LEU A 24 -3.96 -6.41 -13.73
C LEU A 24 -2.92 -7.25 -14.46
N SER A 25 -3.24 -8.49 -14.75
CA SER A 25 -2.35 -9.39 -15.49
C SER A 25 -2.08 -8.83 -16.90
N GLN A 26 -0.92 -9.16 -17.45
CA GLN A 26 -0.52 -8.73 -18.79
C GLN A 26 -1.59 -9.08 -19.84
N ASP A 27 -2.11 -10.31 -19.77
CA ASP A 27 -3.19 -10.81 -20.66
C ASP A 27 -4.57 -10.18 -20.39
N GLY A 28 -4.71 -9.36 -19.35
CA GLY A 28 -5.97 -8.68 -18.99
C GLY A 28 -7.05 -9.59 -18.40
N THR A 29 -6.74 -10.86 -18.12
CA THR A 29 -7.73 -11.86 -17.68
C THR A 29 -7.91 -11.94 -16.16
N ARG A 30 -6.98 -11.39 -15.38
CA ARG A 30 -6.97 -11.47 -13.91
C ARG A 30 -6.65 -10.13 -13.27
N ALA A 31 -7.38 -9.81 -12.21
CA ALA A 31 -7.06 -8.68 -11.35
C ALA A 31 -6.73 -9.16 -9.93
N GLY A 32 -5.96 -8.36 -9.21
CA GLY A 32 -5.55 -8.69 -7.85
C GLY A 32 -4.90 -7.51 -7.19
N PHE A 33 -4.03 -7.79 -6.22
CA PHE A 33 -3.38 -6.75 -5.44
C PHE A 33 -1.91 -7.09 -5.20
N THR A 34 -1.10 -6.06 -4.95
CA THR A 34 0.23 -6.20 -4.38
C THR A 34 0.35 -5.33 -3.13
N GLY A 35 1.06 -5.83 -2.11
CA GLY A 35 1.26 -5.10 -0.86
C GLY A 35 2.10 -3.83 -1.05
N VAL A 36 1.96 -2.88 -0.12
CA VAL A 36 2.76 -1.63 -0.10
C VAL A 36 4.08 -1.75 0.68
N SER A 37 4.34 -2.92 1.28
CA SER A 37 5.50 -3.18 2.15
C SER A 37 6.30 -4.39 1.66
N LEU A 38 7.00 -5.10 2.56
CA LEU A 38 7.78 -6.33 2.27
C LEU A 38 7.00 -7.38 1.45
N GLY A 39 5.68 -7.47 1.63
CA GLY A 39 4.81 -8.38 0.87
C GLY A 39 4.48 -7.93 -0.57
N GLY A 40 5.03 -6.80 -1.03
CA GLY A 40 4.76 -6.21 -2.35
C GLY A 40 5.49 -6.85 -3.52
N ALA A 41 6.23 -7.94 -3.29
CA ALA A 41 6.98 -8.64 -4.33
C ALA A 41 6.08 -9.51 -5.23
N LEU A 42 5.03 -10.10 -4.67
CA LEU A 42 4.17 -11.05 -5.38
C LEU A 42 2.70 -10.61 -5.35
N PRO A 43 2.06 -10.47 -6.53
CA PRO A 43 0.62 -10.28 -6.62
C PRO A 43 -0.17 -11.42 -5.98
N TYR A 44 -1.30 -11.08 -5.35
CA TYR A 44 -2.22 -12.01 -4.73
C TYR A 44 -3.68 -11.70 -5.12
N GLY A 45 -4.51 -12.75 -5.12
CA GLY A 45 -5.95 -12.65 -5.41
C GLY A 45 -6.78 -12.16 -4.24
N VAL A 46 -8.10 -12.08 -4.45
CA VAL A 46 -9.08 -11.71 -3.41
C VAL A 46 -8.99 -12.67 -2.22
N VAL A 47 -8.99 -13.98 -2.49
CA VAL A 47 -8.66 -15.01 -1.51
C VAL A 47 -7.22 -15.47 -1.72
N ALA A 48 -6.40 -15.42 -0.67
CA ALA A 48 -5.00 -15.81 -0.76
C ALA A 48 -4.45 -16.32 0.56
N ASP A 49 -3.48 -17.21 0.48
CA ASP A 49 -2.66 -17.66 1.61
C ASP A 49 -1.33 -16.89 1.62
N ALA A 50 -0.86 -16.56 2.81
CA ALA A 50 0.41 -15.90 3.01
C ALA A 50 1.55 -16.92 3.02
N SER A 51 2.66 -16.53 2.41
CA SER A 51 3.92 -17.28 2.40
C SER A 51 5.00 -16.52 3.17
N CYS A 52 6.09 -17.21 3.52
CA CYS A 52 7.27 -16.56 4.05
C CYS A 52 8.05 -15.90 2.90
N VAL A 53 8.17 -14.57 2.92
CA VAL A 53 8.93 -13.82 1.90
C VAL A 53 10.41 -14.22 1.87
N TYR A 54 10.94 -14.73 2.99
CA TYR A 54 12.32 -15.22 3.09
C TYR A 54 12.48 -16.70 2.69
N GLY A 55 11.41 -17.38 2.27
CA GLY A 55 11.46 -18.81 1.90
C GLY A 55 11.70 -19.77 3.07
N LEU A 56 11.62 -19.29 4.32
CA LEU A 56 11.86 -20.12 5.50
C LEU A 56 10.70 -21.11 5.73
N ARG A 57 11.06 -22.31 6.17
CA ARG A 57 10.10 -23.37 6.51
C ARG A 57 9.58 -23.19 7.94
N HIS A 58 8.42 -22.54 8.08
CA HIS A 58 7.68 -22.44 9.34
C HIS A 58 6.20 -22.19 9.06
N ARG A 59 5.35 -22.39 10.07
CA ARG A 59 3.93 -22.03 9.98
C ARG A 59 3.78 -20.51 9.88
N VAL A 60 3.03 -20.05 8.87
CA VAL A 60 2.67 -18.63 8.70
C VAL A 60 1.35 -18.34 9.43
N PRO A 61 1.22 -17.19 10.14
CA PRO A 61 2.27 -16.26 10.52
C PRO A 61 3.13 -16.82 11.66
N HIS A 62 4.43 -16.53 11.63
CA HIS A 62 5.36 -16.90 12.69
C HIS A 62 5.75 -15.67 13.54
N ARG A 63 5.71 -15.80 14.87
CA ARG A 63 5.91 -14.69 15.83
C ARG A 63 7.29 -14.02 15.77
N ARG A 64 8.29 -14.71 15.22
CA ARG A 64 9.69 -14.23 15.09
C ARG A 64 10.13 -14.03 13.64
N CYS A 65 9.17 -14.03 12.73
CA CYS A 65 9.38 -13.71 11.31
C CYS A 65 8.43 -12.55 10.99
N ASP A 66 8.56 -11.93 9.82
CA ASP A 66 7.65 -10.88 9.33
C ASP A 66 6.66 -11.42 8.28
N CYS A 67 6.53 -12.75 8.18
CA CYS A 67 5.60 -13.41 7.26
C CYS A 67 4.11 -13.27 7.64
N GLY A 68 3.23 -13.40 6.67
CA GLY A 68 1.79 -13.24 6.89
C GLY A 68 1.27 -11.97 6.23
N PHE A 69 -0.03 -11.95 5.94
CA PHE A 69 -0.68 -10.68 5.64
C PHE A 69 -0.75 -9.83 6.91
N HIS A 70 -0.78 -8.51 6.75
CA HIS A 70 -0.97 -7.55 7.83
C HIS A 70 -2.16 -6.65 7.52
N CYS A 71 -2.96 -6.35 8.54
CA CYS A 71 -4.03 -5.34 8.50
C CYS A 71 -4.21 -4.72 9.88
N VAL A 72 -4.62 -3.46 9.92
CA VAL A 72 -5.02 -2.77 11.16
C VAL A 72 -6.49 -3.04 11.47
N HIS A 73 -6.90 -2.86 12.73
CA HIS A 73 -8.31 -3.00 13.12
C HIS A 73 -9.18 -1.83 12.66
N ASP A 74 -8.61 -0.63 12.63
CA ASP A 74 -9.34 0.61 12.41
C ASP A 74 -9.25 1.07 10.96
N ARG A 75 -10.40 1.44 10.39
CA ARG A 75 -10.50 1.89 9.00
C ARG A 75 -9.75 3.22 8.80
N ALA A 76 -9.94 4.18 9.71
CA ALA A 76 -9.32 5.49 9.60
C ALA A 76 -7.78 5.39 9.66
N ALA A 77 -7.24 4.49 10.48
CA ALA A 77 -5.81 4.19 10.52
C ALA A 77 -5.26 3.66 9.19
N ALA A 78 -6.03 2.82 8.47
CA ALA A 78 -5.63 2.36 7.15
C ALA A 78 -5.77 3.47 6.09
N GLU A 79 -6.81 4.30 6.17
CA GLU A 79 -7.00 5.45 5.28
C GLU A 79 -5.89 6.50 5.45
N ALA A 80 -5.42 6.74 6.68
CA ALA A 80 -4.31 7.64 6.95
C ALA A 80 -3.00 7.25 6.22
N LEU A 81 -2.81 5.96 5.93
CA LEU A 81 -1.65 5.49 5.15
C LEU A 81 -1.70 5.99 3.70
N LEU A 82 -2.88 6.26 3.14
CA LEU A 82 -3.05 6.78 1.78
C LEU A 82 -2.58 8.24 1.63
N CYS A 83 -2.33 8.94 2.74
CA CYS A 83 -1.78 10.30 2.71
C CYS A 83 -0.30 10.33 2.30
N ALA A 84 0.43 9.24 2.53
CA ALA A 84 1.82 9.12 2.10
C ALA A 84 1.89 9.06 0.57
N ASP A 85 2.83 9.81 -0.02
CA ASP A 85 2.89 9.99 -1.48
C ASP A 85 2.98 8.67 -2.24
N ASP A 86 3.87 7.78 -1.79
CA ASP A 86 4.05 6.40 -2.30
C ASP A 86 2.77 5.54 -2.26
N HIS A 87 1.75 5.97 -1.51
CA HIS A 87 0.54 5.20 -1.25
C HIS A 87 -0.73 5.88 -1.75
N ARG A 88 -0.64 7.09 -2.32
CA ARG A 88 -1.81 7.83 -2.82
C ARG A 88 -2.58 7.09 -3.91
N ALA A 89 -1.88 6.29 -4.71
CA ALA A 89 -2.49 5.46 -5.76
C ALA A 89 -2.99 4.09 -5.26
N ALA A 90 -2.75 3.73 -3.99
CA ALA A 90 -3.23 2.48 -3.43
C ALA A 90 -4.76 2.53 -3.18
N VAL A 91 -5.35 1.35 -3.08
CA VAL A 91 -6.75 1.17 -2.69
C VAL A 91 -6.83 0.73 -1.24
N LEU A 92 -7.89 1.14 -0.55
CA LEU A 92 -8.21 0.62 0.78
C LEU A 92 -8.98 -0.70 0.63
N LEU A 93 -8.54 -1.71 1.37
CA LEU A 93 -9.12 -3.04 1.43
C LEU A 93 -9.74 -3.27 2.80
N GLU A 94 -11.00 -3.70 2.80
CA GLU A 94 -11.63 -4.37 3.94
C GLU A 94 -11.45 -5.88 3.75
N VAL A 95 -10.92 -6.56 4.77
CA VAL A 95 -10.53 -7.97 4.70
C VAL A 95 -11.13 -8.77 5.85
N SER A 96 -11.55 -9.99 5.54
CA SER A 96 -11.77 -11.02 6.54
C SER A 96 -10.45 -11.72 6.86
N VAL A 97 -10.09 -11.75 8.14
CA VAL A 97 -8.90 -12.42 8.66
C VAL A 97 -9.20 -13.91 8.83
N LEU A 98 -8.60 -14.73 7.98
CA LEU A 98 -8.83 -16.18 7.92
C LEU A 98 -7.58 -16.96 8.32
N GLY A 99 -7.80 -18.23 8.68
CA GLY A 99 -6.73 -19.13 9.10
C GLY A 99 -6.10 -18.73 10.43
N ALA A 100 -4.84 -19.12 10.64
CA ALA A 100 -4.12 -18.74 11.85
C ALA A 100 -3.79 -17.25 11.84
N TYR A 101 -4.00 -16.57 12.97
CA TYR A 101 -3.60 -15.19 13.14
C TYR A 101 -2.95 -14.95 14.50
N ILE A 102 -2.23 -13.85 14.60
CA ILE A 102 -1.74 -13.27 15.84
C ILE A 102 -2.14 -11.80 15.89
N ARG A 103 -2.45 -11.30 17.09
CA ARG A 103 -2.51 -9.86 17.33
C ARG A 103 -1.10 -9.30 17.17
N PHE A 104 -0.95 -8.27 16.36
CA PHE A 104 0.34 -7.70 16.01
C PHE A 104 0.16 -6.19 15.80
N GLU A 105 0.96 -5.40 16.49
CA GLU A 105 0.86 -3.94 16.49
C GLU A 105 -0.59 -3.46 16.75
N ARG A 106 -1.17 -2.69 15.84
CA ARG A 106 -2.54 -2.14 15.92
C ARG A 106 -3.57 -3.03 15.20
N GLY A 107 -3.24 -4.30 14.99
CA GLY A 107 -3.97 -5.14 14.06
C GLY A 107 -3.68 -6.64 14.17
N PHE A 108 -3.70 -7.28 13.00
CA PHE A 108 -3.49 -8.72 12.86
C PHE A 108 -2.37 -9.01 11.88
N ARG A 109 -1.59 -10.04 12.18
CA ARG A 109 -0.84 -10.81 11.18
C ARG A 109 -1.49 -12.17 11.01
N TYR A 110 -1.67 -12.60 9.77
CA TYR A 110 -2.57 -13.73 9.49
C TYR A 110 -2.21 -14.53 8.25
N ALA A 111 -2.65 -15.79 8.25
CA ALA A 111 -2.24 -16.81 7.29
C ALA A 111 -3.05 -16.78 6.01
N ARG A 112 -4.34 -16.41 6.07
CA ARG A 112 -5.21 -16.42 4.91
C ARG A 112 -6.13 -15.22 4.92
N GLN A 113 -6.41 -14.64 3.77
CA GLN A 113 -7.31 -13.51 3.67
C GLN A 113 -8.49 -13.77 2.74
N ARG A 114 -9.53 -12.97 2.91
CA ARG A 114 -10.49 -12.67 1.84
C ARG A 114 -10.72 -11.16 1.80
N VAL A 115 -10.43 -10.53 0.67
CA VAL A 115 -10.84 -9.14 0.42
C VAL A 115 -12.36 -9.10 0.20
N ARG A 116 -13.05 -8.24 0.95
CA ARG A 116 -14.51 -8.08 0.87
C ARG A 116 -14.88 -6.83 0.09
N VAL A 117 -14.19 -5.73 0.39
CA VAL A 117 -14.45 -4.43 -0.18
C VAL A 117 -13.14 -3.78 -0.62
N VAL A 118 -13.15 -3.22 -1.82
CA VAL A 118 -12.09 -2.35 -2.35
C VAL A 118 -12.66 -0.95 -2.43
N THR A 119 -12.07 0.01 -1.74
CA THR A 119 -12.37 1.43 -1.90
C THR A 119 -11.30 2.08 -2.75
N VAL A 120 -11.68 2.49 -3.96
CA VAL A 120 -10.83 3.20 -4.91
C VAL A 120 -10.78 4.68 -4.54
N GLY A 121 -9.59 5.23 -4.32
CA GLY A 121 -9.40 6.63 -3.97
C GLY A 121 -9.68 7.61 -5.12
N ALA A 122 -9.41 8.88 -4.86
CA ALA A 122 -9.51 9.93 -5.86
C ALA A 122 -8.43 9.79 -6.95
N CYS A 123 -8.70 10.38 -8.12
CA CYS A 123 -7.69 10.63 -9.13
C CYS A 123 -6.59 11.55 -8.59
N ALA A 124 -5.40 11.53 -9.20
CA ALA A 124 -4.30 12.45 -8.84
C ALA A 124 -4.70 13.94 -8.86
N CYS A 125 -5.68 14.33 -9.69
CA CYS A 125 -6.22 15.69 -9.72
C CYS A 125 -7.25 16.00 -8.60
N GLY A 126 -7.53 15.04 -7.71
CA GLY A 126 -8.48 15.16 -6.60
C GLY A 126 -9.94 14.85 -6.95
N ALA A 127 -10.28 14.68 -8.24
CA ALA A 127 -11.62 14.31 -8.66
C ALA A 127 -11.93 12.83 -8.36
N GLY A 128 -13.21 12.49 -8.20
CA GLY A 128 -13.65 11.10 -8.01
C GLY A 128 -13.19 10.22 -9.18
N ALA A 129 -12.58 9.08 -8.86
CA ALA A 129 -12.13 8.14 -9.87
C ALA A 129 -13.33 7.38 -10.47
N GLY A 130 -13.40 7.35 -11.80
CA GLY A 130 -14.38 6.54 -12.54
C GLY A 130 -13.75 5.29 -13.19
N ALA A 131 -12.42 5.22 -13.20
CA ALA A 131 -11.67 4.15 -13.82
C ALA A 131 -10.34 3.90 -13.10
N LEU A 132 -9.75 2.75 -13.41
CA LEU A 132 -8.38 2.39 -13.08
C LEU A 132 -7.57 2.36 -14.38
N VAL A 133 -6.41 3.04 -14.39
CA VAL A 133 -5.50 3.11 -15.54
C VAL A 133 -4.13 2.58 -15.16
N ASP A 134 -3.28 2.29 -16.14
CA ASP A 134 -1.89 1.91 -15.88
C ASP A 134 -1.18 2.99 -15.02
N ALA A 135 -0.55 2.54 -13.94
CA ALA A 135 0.22 3.40 -13.03
C ALA A 135 1.67 3.65 -13.50
N GLY A 136 2.10 3.03 -14.61
CA GLY A 136 3.45 3.17 -15.15
C GLY A 136 4.50 2.28 -14.47
N TRP A 137 4.07 1.36 -13.61
CA TRP A 137 4.94 0.40 -12.92
C TRP A 137 4.23 -0.94 -12.73
N GLY A 138 4.98 -1.97 -12.32
CA GLY A 138 4.38 -3.27 -12.06
C GLY A 138 5.34 -4.32 -11.52
N ARG A 139 4.98 -5.57 -11.78
CA ARG A 139 5.77 -6.80 -11.54
C ARG A 139 5.77 -7.62 -12.82
N VAL A 140 6.64 -8.61 -12.93
CA VAL A 140 6.67 -9.50 -14.10
C VAL A 140 5.29 -10.12 -14.31
N GLY A 141 4.68 -9.86 -15.48
CA GLY A 141 3.34 -10.34 -15.85
C GLY A 141 2.17 -9.54 -15.27
N TRP A 142 2.41 -8.45 -14.54
CA TRP A 142 1.37 -7.65 -13.87
C TRP A 142 1.66 -6.15 -13.92
N ARG A 143 0.68 -5.35 -14.38
CA ARG A 143 0.75 -3.88 -14.30
C ARG A 143 -0.01 -3.40 -13.08
N ALA A 144 0.56 -2.44 -12.35
CA ALA A 144 -0.17 -1.74 -11.31
C ALA A 144 -1.15 -0.74 -11.93
N LEU A 145 -2.24 -0.50 -11.23
CA LEU A 145 -3.28 0.41 -11.64
C LEU A 145 -3.39 1.59 -10.66
N ALA A 146 -3.73 2.76 -11.18
CA ALA A 146 -4.00 3.96 -10.43
C ALA A 146 -5.43 4.47 -10.68
N PRO A 147 -6.08 5.09 -9.68
CA PRO A 147 -7.38 5.74 -9.87
C PRO A 147 -7.30 6.89 -10.88
N CYS A 148 -8.30 6.97 -11.77
CA CYS A 148 -8.40 8.03 -12.77
C CYS A 148 -9.85 8.52 -12.93
N CYS A 149 -10.04 9.83 -12.97
CA CYS A 149 -11.34 10.44 -13.28
C CYS A 149 -11.56 10.46 -14.81
N GLY A 150 -12.81 10.69 -15.24
CA GLY A 150 -13.15 10.77 -16.66
C GLY A 150 -12.38 11.88 -17.42
N GLY A 151 -12.14 13.03 -16.78
CA GLY A 151 -11.41 14.14 -17.39
C GLY A 151 -9.91 13.86 -17.60
N CYS A 152 -9.28 13.11 -16.70
CA CYS A 152 -7.88 12.71 -16.82
C CYS A 152 -7.70 11.44 -17.67
N LEU A 153 -8.76 10.71 -18.01
CA LEU A 153 -8.66 9.46 -18.74
C LEU A 153 -8.07 9.66 -20.15
N ARG A 154 -8.52 10.71 -20.87
CA ARG A 154 -7.99 11.16 -22.18
C ARG A 154 -7.66 10.02 -23.18
N GLY A 155 -8.53 9.02 -23.28
CA GLY A 155 -8.38 7.90 -24.23
C GLY A 155 -7.38 6.80 -23.81
N ARG A 156 -6.85 6.85 -22.59
CA ARG A 156 -5.99 5.77 -22.06
C ARG A 156 -6.77 4.47 -21.89
N ALA A 157 -6.09 3.34 -22.09
CA ALA A 157 -6.63 2.04 -21.74
C ALA A 157 -7.01 2.03 -20.26
N SER A 158 -8.23 1.60 -19.96
CA SER A 158 -8.78 1.67 -18.61
C SER A 158 -9.64 0.48 -18.26
N LEU A 159 -9.78 0.27 -16.96
CA LEU A 159 -10.62 -0.74 -16.36
C LEU A 159 -11.61 -0.05 -15.42
N SER A 160 -12.91 -0.28 -15.63
CA SER A 160 -13.91 0.24 -14.71
C SER A 160 -13.82 -0.48 -13.35
N PRO A 161 -14.28 0.14 -12.25
CA PRO A 161 -14.36 -0.52 -10.94
C PRO A 161 -15.13 -1.86 -10.99
N ALA A 162 -16.24 -1.91 -11.75
CA ALA A 162 -17.00 -3.14 -11.97
C ALA A 162 -16.22 -4.17 -12.81
N GLY A 163 -15.46 -3.72 -13.81
CA GLY A 163 -14.56 -4.58 -14.58
C GLY A 163 -13.49 -5.22 -13.69
N PHE A 164 -12.87 -4.42 -12.82
CA PHE A 164 -11.92 -4.92 -11.83
C PHE A 164 -12.56 -5.94 -10.89
N ALA A 165 -13.75 -5.66 -10.36
CA ALA A 165 -14.48 -6.59 -9.49
C ALA A 165 -14.70 -7.96 -10.16
N ARG A 166 -15.09 -7.97 -11.44
CA ARG A 166 -15.29 -9.21 -12.20
C ARG A 166 -13.99 -10.00 -12.40
N LEU A 167 -12.91 -9.32 -12.77
CA LEU A 167 -11.60 -9.95 -13.01
C LEU A 167 -10.92 -10.40 -11.71
N ALA A 168 -11.21 -9.75 -10.59
CA ALA A 168 -10.69 -10.10 -9.28
C ALA A 168 -11.42 -11.31 -8.67
N GLY A 169 -12.70 -11.52 -9.05
CA GLY A 169 -13.48 -12.68 -8.66
C GLY A 169 -13.93 -12.68 -7.20
N ASP A 170 -14.38 -13.84 -6.73
CA ASP A 170 -14.76 -14.13 -5.33
C ASP A 170 -15.82 -13.19 -4.70
N GLY A 171 -16.60 -12.51 -5.54
CA GLY A 171 -17.66 -11.60 -5.13
C GLY A 171 -17.15 -10.35 -4.40
N VAL A 172 -15.92 -9.91 -4.69
CA VAL A 172 -15.39 -8.67 -4.11
C VAL A 172 -16.21 -7.47 -4.58
N ARG A 173 -16.55 -6.58 -3.65
CA ARG A 173 -17.25 -5.33 -3.98
C ARG A 173 -16.22 -4.22 -4.18
N VAL A 174 -16.30 -3.51 -5.30
CA VAL A 174 -15.46 -2.33 -5.55
C VAL A 174 -16.33 -1.09 -5.49
N VAL A 175 -15.95 -0.14 -4.64
CA VAL A 175 -16.61 1.16 -4.48
C VAL A 175 -15.61 2.28 -4.71
N THR A 176 -16.09 3.42 -5.19
CA THR A 176 -15.29 4.63 -5.33
C THR A 176 -15.43 5.46 -4.06
N GLY A 177 -14.34 5.64 -3.33
CA GLY A 177 -14.24 6.57 -2.21
C GLY A 177 -14.27 8.00 -2.73
N GLY A 178 -14.98 8.88 -2.02
CA GLY A 178 -15.28 10.23 -2.46
C GLY A 178 -14.08 11.00 -3.00
N GLY A 179 -14.26 11.61 -4.18
CA GLY A 179 -13.51 12.77 -4.61
C GLY A 179 -14.46 13.97 -4.67
N ARG A 180 -13.91 15.18 -4.76
CA ARG A 180 -14.74 16.37 -4.97
C ARG A 180 -15.57 16.17 -6.24
N ALA A 181 -16.89 16.29 -6.15
CA ALA A 181 -17.75 16.30 -7.33
C ALA A 181 -17.21 17.36 -8.32
N PRO A 182 -17.31 17.15 -9.64
CA PRO A 182 -16.95 18.20 -10.59
C PRO A 182 -17.75 19.44 -10.23
N ALA A 183 -17.05 20.51 -9.84
CA ALA A 183 -17.69 21.78 -9.60
C ALA A 183 -18.34 22.21 -10.92
N GLY A 184 -19.66 22.35 -10.94
CA GLY A 184 -20.32 23.15 -11.97
C GLY A 184 -19.73 24.56 -11.96
N PRO A 185 -19.93 25.36 -13.03
CA PRO A 185 -19.53 26.76 -13.04
C PRO A 185 -20.44 27.53 -12.06
N GLY A 186 -20.07 27.54 -10.78
CA GLY A 186 -20.90 28.08 -9.71
C GLY A 186 -20.20 27.97 -8.35
N GLY A 187 -19.47 29.04 -8.02
CA GLY A 187 -19.02 29.51 -6.71
C GLY A 187 -18.90 28.53 -5.55
N VAL A 188 -17.67 28.36 -5.05
CA VAL A 188 -17.45 28.01 -3.64
C VAL A 188 -17.47 29.30 -2.83
N THR A 189 -18.53 29.52 -2.06
CA THR A 189 -18.53 30.48 -0.95
C THR A 189 -17.92 29.81 0.28
N VAL A 190 -16.77 30.33 0.73
CA VAL A 190 -16.22 30.04 2.07
C VAL A 190 -16.63 31.19 2.98
N PRO A 191 -17.32 30.95 4.11
CA PRO A 191 -17.57 32.01 5.09
C PRO A 191 -16.36 32.19 6.03
N GLY A 192 -15.87 33.43 6.11
CA GLY A 192 -14.94 33.95 7.12
C GLY A 192 -13.45 33.68 6.80
N GLY A 193 -12.56 34.64 6.65
CA GLY A 193 -12.53 36.00 7.16
C GLY A 193 -11.28 36.19 8.02
N VAL A 194 -10.14 36.48 7.40
CA VAL A 194 -9.07 37.33 7.97
C VAL A 194 -8.34 37.97 6.80
N THR A 195 -8.54 39.28 6.68
CA THR A 195 -7.84 40.18 5.76
C THR A 195 -6.41 40.39 6.24
N GLY A 196 -5.45 39.95 5.44
CA GLY A 196 -4.05 40.33 5.56
C GLY A 196 -3.53 40.69 4.17
N ALA A 197 -3.54 41.98 3.86
CA ALA A 197 -2.98 42.52 2.63
C ALA A 197 -1.45 42.46 2.66
N GLY A 198 -0.85 41.96 1.60
CA GLY A 198 0.60 41.91 1.40
C GLY A 198 0.90 41.19 0.09
N GLY A 199 0.79 41.92 -1.02
CA GLY A 199 1.00 41.36 -2.35
C GLY A 199 2.48 41.14 -2.69
N VAL A 200 2.72 40.17 -3.57
CA VAL A 200 3.66 40.27 -4.68
C VAL A 200 3.24 39.28 -5.77
N THR A 201 3.10 39.80 -6.98
CA THR A 201 2.88 39.11 -8.24
C THR A 201 4.16 38.37 -8.67
N GLY A 202 4.04 37.15 -9.19
CA GLY A 202 5.19 36.41 -9.73
C GLY A 202 4.87 35.02 -10.27
N VAL A 203 4.32 35.02 -11.49
CA VAL A 203 4.41 34.04 -12.60
C VAL A 203 5.52 32.95 -12.49
N GLU A 204 5.12 31.70 -12.81
CA GLU A 204 5.88 30.54 -13.36
C GLU A 204 6.55 29.47 -12.46
N ALA A 205 6.43 28.25 -12.99
CA ALA A 205 7.32 27.08 -12.90
C ALA A 205 7.27 26.15 -11.67
N ALA A 206 7.05 24.88 -12.00
CA ALA A 206 7.49 23.74 -11.22
C ALA A 206 9.01 23.80 -11.05
N GLU A 207 9.50 23.85 -9.82
CA GLU A 207 10.91 23.61 -9.51
C GLU A 207 11.04 22.53 -8.45
N GLY A 208 11.95 21.61 -8.72
CA GLY A 208 12.24 20.46 -7.88
C GLY A 208 12.76 20.85 -6.50
N MET A 209 12.95 19.84 -5.66
CA MET A 209 13.54 19.97 -4.32
C MET A 209 14.75 20.91 -4.37
N GLY A 210 14.75 21.91 -3.49
CA GLY A 210 15.82 22.88 -3.40
C GLY A 210 17.17 22.19 -3.15
N VAL A 211 18.25 22.89 -3.53
CA VAL A 211 19.62 22.42 -3.29
C VAL A 211 19.85 22.02 -1.82
N PRO A 212 19.33 22.72 -0.79
CA PRO A 212 19.46 22.29 0.61
C PRO A 212 18.81 20.94 0.92
N GLU A 213 17.63 20.68 0.36
CA GLU A 213 16.90 19.42 0.53
C GLU A 213 17.64 18.25 -0.14
N LEU A 214 18.19 18.47 -1.34
CA LEU A 214 19.02 17.47 -2.03
C LEU A 214 20.30 17.15 -1.25
N VAL A 215 20.92 18.14 -0.62
CA VAL A 215 22.10 17.93 0.24
C VAL A 215 21.72 17.13 1.50
N ALA A 216 20.56 17.39 2.09
CA ALA A 216 20.06 16.64 3.23
C ALA A 216 19.78 15.16 2.87
N GLU A 217 19.16 14.91 1.72
CA GLU A 217 18.93 13.55 1.23
C GLU A 217 20.25 12.83 0.90
N ALA A 218 21.20 13.51 0.25
CA ALA A 218 22.52 12.97 -0.05
C ALA A 218 23.27 12.59 1.25
N ALA A 219 23.21 13.44 2.28
CA ALA A 219 23.81 13.15 3.58
C ALA A 219 23.16 11.95 4.28
N LEU A 220 21.84 11.80 4.17
CA LEU A 220 21.13 10.65 4.73
C LEU A 220 21.49 9.35 4.00
N LEU A 221 21.61 9.39 2.67
CA LEU A 221 22.03 8.24 1.85
C LEU A 221 23.47 7.85 2.17
N GLN A 222 24.36 8.82 2.35
CA GLN A 222 25.75 8.59 2.74
C GLN A 222 25.85 7.91 4.11
N ALA A 223 25.12 8.42 5.11
CA ALA A 223 25.10 7.81 6.45
C ALA A 223 24.58 6.35 6.44
N ARG A 224 23.60 6.05 5.57
CA ARG A 224 23.10 4.68 5.38
C ARG A 224 24.15 3.77 4.74
N LEU A 225 24.88 4.25 3.74
CA LEU A 225 25.96 3.49 3.10
C LEU A 225 27.08 3.18 4.09
N ASP A 226 27.51 4.16 4.88
CA ASP A 226 28.54 3.98 5.90
C ASP A 226 28.11 2.93 6.94
N TRP A 227 26.84 2.97 7.36
CA TRP A 227 26.29 1.96 8.26
C TRP A 227 26.32 0.54 7.66
N PHE A 228 25.95 0.40 6.38
CA PHE A 228 26.02 -0.89 5.69
C PHE A 228 27.46 -1.42 5.59
N GLN A 229 28.43 -0.54 5.31
CA GLN A 229 29.84 -0.91 5.27
C GLN A 229 30.33 -1.43 6.64
N VAL A 230 29.92 -0.78 7.74
CA VAL A 230 30.21 -1.26 9.10
C VAL A 230 29.60 -2.63 9.37
N GLN A 231 28.37 -2.89 8.91
CA GLN A 231 27.75 -4.22 9.09
C GLN A 231 28.47 -5.30 8.28
N LEU A 232 28.88 -5.00 7.04
CA LEU A 232 29.62 -5.93 6.19
C LEU A 232 31.01 -6.24 6.77
N ALA A 233 31.72 -5.24 7.30
CA ALA A 233 33.01 -5.46 7.97
C ALA A 233 32.87 -6.41 9.17
N ARG A 234 31.84 -6.22 10.01
CA ARG A 234 31.55 -7.09 11.16
C ARG A 234 31.20 -8.52 10.75
N LEU A 235 30.51 -8.71 9.63
CA LEU A 235 30.20 -10.04 9.10
C LEU A 235 31.45 -10.72 8.54
N ARG A 236 32.34 -9.96 7.88
CA ARG A 236 33.63 -10.46 7.40
C ARG A 236 34.52 -10.93 8.55
N GLU A 237 34.62 -10.16 9.63
CA GLU A 237 35.40 -10.51 10.82
C GLU A 237 34.89 -11.78 11.51
N ARG A 238 33.58 -12.00 11.56
CA ARG A 238 32.98 -13.24 12.12
C ARG A 238 33.21 -14.45 11.22
N GLY A 239 33.32 -14.26 9.90
CA GLY A 239 33.66 -15.34 8.95
C GLY A 239 35.11 -15.80 9.04
N SER A 240 36.02 -14.91 9.41
CA SER A 240 37.46 -15.20 9.51
C SER A 240 37.88 -15.90 10.82
N GLY A 241 37.02 -15.92 11.85
CA GLY A 241 37.32 -16.50 13.18
C GLY A 241 37.00 -17.99 13.33
N GLY A 242 36.48 -18.66 12.29
CA GLY A 242 36.05 -20.07 12.35
C GLY A 242 37.06 -21.09 11.83
N ALA A 243 38.21 -20.67 11.31
CA ALA A 243 39.19 -21.55 10.67
C ALA A 243 40.49 -21.67 11.47
N SER A 244 40.42 -22.13 12.73
CA SER A 244 41.58 -22.68 13.46
C SER A 244 41.19 -23.41 14.74
N ARG A 245 40.57 -24.59 14.62
CA ARG A 245 40.69 -25.68 15.60
C ARG A 245 40.62 -27.02 14.85
N GLY A 246 41.73 -27.37 14.22
CA GLY A 246 42.13 -28.75 13.93
C GLY A 246 43.16 -29.17 14.96
#